data_AF-A0A972QJF0-F1
#
_entry.id   AF-A0A972QJF0-F1
#
_cell.length_a   1.000
_cell.length_b   1.000
_cell.length_c   1.000
_cell.angle_alpha   90.00
_cell.angle_beta   90.00
_cell.angle_gamma   90.00
#
_symmetry.space_group_name_H-M   'P 1'
#
loop_
_entity.id
_entity.type
_entity.pdbx_description
1 polymer ?
#
loop_
_entity_poly.entity_id
_entity_poly.type
_entity_poly.pdbx_seq_one_letter_code
_entity_poly.pdbx_strand_id
1 'polypeptide(L)'
;MTPKTIRIVPNISIAALQAKLDKQLAMWYCLRAINQWGSGRLDMEYAVKSSVADFGYSKGTAYRILSTGNGIFWDKRPLTKINRLQIKIYGLQKVAKYFDVRCGGYFVEIPVDEFVDYGRKRVLHQRS
;
A
#
# COMPACT_ATOMS: atom_id res chain seq x y z
N MET A 1 -5.64 2.76 22.53
CA MET A 1 -5.79 2.78 21.06
C MET A 1 -5.99 1.34 20.61
N THR A 2 -7.05 1.05 19.86
CA THR A 2 -7.24 -0.26 19.23
C THR A 2 -6.05 -0.53 18.29
N PRO A 3 -5.46 -1.73 18.28
CA PRO A 3 -4.38 -2.03 17.34
C PRO A 3 -4.88 -1.80 15.92
N LYS A 4 -4.21 -0.90 15.18
CA LYS A 4 -4.47 -0.74 13.74
C LYS A 4 -4.03 -2.05 13.08
N THR A 5 -4.91 -2.68 12.31
CA THR A 5 -4.59 -3.87 11.51
C THR A 5 -4.53 -3.51 10.03
N ILE A 6 -3.67 -4.21 9.30
CA ILE A 6 -3.57 -4.15 7.85
C ILE A 6 -4.09 -5.46 7.29
N ARG A 7 -5.08 -5.34 6.40
CA ARG A 7 -5.66 -6.48 5.70
C ARG A 7 -4.90 -6.77 4.41
N ILE A 8 -4.10 -7.83 4.42
CA ILE A 8 -3.29 -8.27 3.27
C ILE A 8 -3.98 -9.40 2.48
N VAL A 9 -3.54 -9.57 1.22
CA VAL A 9 -3.95 -10.66 0.34
C VAL A 9 -2.70 -11.46 -0.04
N PRO A 10 -2.49 -12.66 0.55
CA PRO A 10 -1.24 -13.41 0.40
C PRO A 10 -0.82 -13.67 -1.06
N ASN A 11 -1.77 -14.03 -1.94
CA ASN A 11 -1.45 -14.31 -3.34
C ASN A 11 -0.89 -13.08 -4.07
N ILE A 12 -1.41 -11.88 -3.77
CA ILE A 12 -0.86 -10.63 -4.32
C ILE A 12 0.52 -10.36 -3.73
N SER A 13 0.72 -10.63 -2.44
CA SER A 13 2.03 -10.49 -1.78
C SER A 13 3.11 -11.39 -2.40
N ILE A 14 2.77 -12.64 -2.72
CA ILE A 14 3.65 -13.58 -3.43
C ILE A 14 3.98 -13.06 -4.83
N ALA A 15 2.97 -12.70 -5.62
CA ALA A 15 3.19 -12.20 -6.97
C ALA A 15 4.01 -10.91 -7.01
N ALA A 16 3.75 -9.97 -6.09
CA ALA A 16 4.52 -8.73 -6.00
C ALA A 16 5.97 -8.98 -5.58
N LEU A 17 6.23 -9.95 -4.69
CA LEU A 17 7.59 -10.32 -4.32
C LEU A 17 8.36 -10.88 -5.52
N GLN A 18 7.74 -11.78 -6.29
CA GLN A 18 8.32 -12.33 -7.52
C GLN A 18 8.62 -11.24 -8.56
N ALA A 19 7.73 -10.25 -8.67
CA ALA A 19 7.90 -9.10 -9.54
C ALA A 19 8.84 -8.01 -8.99
N LYS A 20 9.41 -8.17 -7.79
CA LYS A 20 10.23 -7.15 -7.08
C LYS A 20 9.48 -5.83 -6.83
N LEU A 21 8.16 -5.91 -6.64
CA LEU A 21 7.24 -4.81 -6.34
C LEU A 21 6.71 -4.86 -4.90
N ASP A 22 7.35 -5.64 -4.02
CA ASP A 22 6.97 -5.87 -2.62
C ASP A 22 6.84 -4.55 -1.83
N LYS A 23 7.76 -3.60 -2.05
CA LYS A 23 7.75 -2.31 -1.36
C LYS A 23 6.59 -1.42 -1.78
N GLN A 24 6.25 -1.41 -3.07
CA GLN A 24 5.13 -0.65 -3.60
C GLN A 24 3.81 -1.27 -3.16
N LEU A 25 3.72 -2.60 -3.14
CA LEU A 25 2.55 -3.29 -2.59
C LEU A 25 2.38 -3.01 -1.09
N ALA A 26 3.47 -3.01 -0.32
CA ALA A 26 3.40 -2.69 1.11
C ALA A 26 2.83 -1.28 1.33
N MET A 27 3.32 -0.29 0.58
CA MET A 27 2.77 1.05 0.60
C MET A 27 1.30 1.08 0.16
N TRP A 28 0.92 0.28 -0.84
CA TRP A 28 -0.49 0.18 -1.26
C TRP A 28 -1.40 -0.29 -0.13
N TYR A 29 -0.98 -1.29 0.65
CA TYR A 29 -1.72 -1.72 1.85
C TYR A 29 -1.82 -0.61 2.91
N CYS A 30 -0.73 0.12 3.19
CA CYS A 30 -0.76 1.27 4.10
C CYS A 30 -1.75 2.34 3.64
N LEU A 31 -1.71 2.72 2.36
CA LEU A 31 -2.62 3.73 1.79
C LEU A 31 -4.09 3.29 1.86
N ARG A 32 -4.36 2.00 1.67
CA ARG A 32 -5.70 1.43 1.85
C ARG A 32 -6.14 1.42 3.31
N ALA A 33 -5.23 1.26 4.27
CA ALA A 33 -5.55 1.36 5.69
C ALA A 33 -5.79 2.82 6.12
N ILE A 34 -5.10 3.78 5.51
CA ILE A 34 -5.31 5.22 5.75
C ILE A 34 -6.68 5.68 5.24
N ASN A 35 -7.10 5.17 4.09
CA ASN A 35 -8.39 5.52 3.49
C ASN A 35 -9.49 4.57 4.01
N GLN A 36 -10.48 5.09 4.73
CA GLN A 36 -11.57 4.28 5.32
C GLN A 36 -12.33 3.38 4.31
N TRP A 37 -12.37 3.75 3.03
CA TRP A 37 -13.01 2.94 1.98
C TRP A 37 -12.05 1.96 1.30
N GLY A 38 -10.78 1.95 1.69
CA GLY A 38 -9.74 1.08 1.13
C GLY A 38 -9.47 1.29 -0.35
N SER A 39 -9.93 2.40 -0.94
CA SER A 39 -9.74 2.82 -2.33
C SER A 39 -10.20 4.28 -2.50
N GLY A 40 -9.81 4.95 -3.58
CA GLY A 40 -10.22 6.33 -3.85
C GLY A 40 -9.05 7.31 -3.82
N ARG A 41 -9.30 8.56 -3.43
CA ARG A 41 -8.33 9.66 -3.58
C ARG A 41 -7.76 10.09 -2.24
N LEU A 42 -6.44 10.23 -2.16
CA LEU A 42 -5.72 10.83 -1.05
C LEU A 42 -4.88 12.01 -1.55
N ASP A 43 -4.81 13.08 -0.76
CA ASP A 43 -3.79 14.11 -0.96
C ASP A 43 -2.41 13.50 -0.72
N MET A 44 -1.43 13.83 -1.57
CA MET A 44 -0.11 13.20 -1.52
C MET A 44 0.67 13.58 -0.25
N GLU A 45 0.54 14.81 0.24
CA GLU A 45 1.20 15.24 1.48
C GLU A 45 0.57 14.56 2.69
N TYR A 46 -0.75 14.43 2.69
CA TYR A 46 -1.46 13.66 3.73
C TYR A 46 -1.03 12.19 3.72
N ALA A 47 -0.96 11.56 2.55
CA ALA A 47 -0.50 10.18 2.41
C ALA A 47 0.92 10.00 2.95
N VAL A 48 1.85 10.90 2.60
CA VAL A 48 3.23 10.86 3.13
C VAL A 48 3.25 11.05 4.64
N LYS A 49 2.53 12.04 5.17
CA LYS A 49 2.46 12.30 6.61
C LYS A 49 1.93 11.09 7.39
N SER A 50 0.86 10.46 6.91
CA SER A 50 0.32 9.25 7.52
C SER A 50 1.26 8.06 7.38
N SER A 51 1.94 7.87 6.23
CA SER A 51 2.96 6.82 6.07
C SER A 51 4.12 6.96 7.07
N VAL A 52 4.51 8.19 7.41
CA VAL A 52 5.55 8.47 8.41
C VAL A 52 5.01 8.20 9.82
N ALA A 53 3.87 8.80 10.17
CA ALA A 53 3.34 8.76 11.53
C ALA A 53 2.83 7.37 11.95
N ASP A 54 2.14 6.68 11.05
CA ASP A 54 1.44 5.43 11.36
C ASP A 54 2.26 4.18 11.02
N PHE A 55 3.21 4.27 10.08
CA PHE A 55 3.93 3.10 9.54
C PHE A 55 5.46 3.25 9.56
N GLY A 56 5.99 4.33 10.16
CA GLY A 56 7.42 4.48 10.42
C GLY A 56 8.31 4.57 9.17
N TYR A 57 7.75 4.96 8.01
CA TYR A 57 8.56 5.27 6.84
C TYR A 57 9.30 6.60 7.04
N SER A 58 10.50 6.73 6.48
CA SER A 58 11.10 8.05 6.31
C SER A 58 10.38 8.83 5.22
N LYS A 59 10.27 10.16 5.36
CA LYS A 59 9.63 11.04 4.37
C LYS A 59 10.17 10.79 2.95
N GLY A 60 11.49 10.74 2.78
CA GLY A 60 12.13 10.47 1.49
C GLY A 60 11.81 9.09 0.92
N THR A 61 11.73 8.06 1.77
CA THR A 61 11.32 6.72 1.33
C THR A 61 9.88 6.70 0.87
N ALA A 62 8.97 7.37 1.59
CA ALA A 62 7.57 7.45 1.21
C ALA A 62 7.41 8.10 -0.18
N TYR A 63 8.05 9.25 -0.44
CA TYR A 63 8.01 9.88 -1.78
C TYR A 63 8.55 8.97 -2.88
N ARG A 64 9.69 8.32 -2.63
CA ARG A 64 10.34 7.42 -3.60
C ARG A 64 9.49 6.20 -3.93
N ILE A 65 8.84 5.59 -2.94
CA ILE A 65 7.94 4.48 -3.20
C ILE A 65 6.72 4.98 -3.96
N LEU A 66 6.14 6.10 -3.54
CA LEU A 66 4.99 6.70 -4.20
C LEU A 66 5.27 7.06 -5.66
N SER A 67 6.48 7.48 -6.02
CA SER A 67 6.87 7.75 -7.42
C SER A 67 7.00 6.50 -8.29
N THR A 68 7.32 5.34 -7.71
CA THR A 68 7.61 4.11 -8.48
C THR A 68 6.42 3.17 -8.60
N GLY A 69 5.39 3.29 -7.77
CA GLY A 69 4.17 2.45 -7.87
C GLY A 69 3.05 3.02 -8.76
N ASN A 70 3.30 4.13 -9.46
CA ASN A 70 2.33 4.78 -10.32
C ASN A 70 1.94 3.89 -11.52
N GLY A 71 0.65 3.84 -11.86
CA GLY A 71 0.10 3.02 -12.96
C GLY A 71 -0.16 1.56 -12.59
N ILE A 72 0.36 1.07 -11.47
CA ILE A 72 0.19 -0.32 -11.00
C ILE A 72 -0.68 -0.36 -9.74
N PHE A 73 -0.34 0.45 -8.74
CA PHE A 73 -1.01 0.45 -7.43
C PHE A 73 -1.86 1.70 -7.20
N TRP A 74 -1.51 2.79 -7.88
CA TRP A 74 -2.21 4.06 -7.80
C TRP A 74 -1.96 4.89 -9.06
N ASP A 75 -2.81 5.91 -9.30
CA ASP A 75 -2.49 7.01 -10.21
C ASP A 75 -2.11 8.26 -9.43
N LYS A 76 -1.03 8.93 -9.85
CA LYS A 76 -0.78 10.32 -9.48
C LYS A 76 -1.52 11.25 -10.43
N ARG A 77 -2.24 12.21 -9.88
CA ARG A 77 -2.93 13.24 -10.67
C ARG A 77 -2.68 14.62 -10.09
N PRO A 78 -2.45 15.64 -10.92
CA PRO A 78 -2.42 17.01 -10.44
C PRO A 78 -3.83 17.43 -9.97
N LEU A 79 -3.91 18.05 -8.80
CA LEU A 79 -5.04 18.91 -8.42
C LEU A 79 -4.75 20.29 -9.00
N THR A 80 -5.24 20.51 -10.21
CA THR A 80 -5.00 21.73 -11.02
C THR A 80 -5.38 23.03 -10.30
N LYS A 81 -6.32 22.99 -9.35
CA LYS A 81 -6.76 24.18 -8.61
C LYS A 81 -5.82 24.65 -7.50
N ILE A 82 -4.93 23.79 -6.99
CA ILE A 82 -4.14 24.08 -5.78
C ILE A 82 -2.66 23.68 -5.89
N ASN A 83 -2.18 23.35 -7.11
CA ASN A 83 -0.82 22.90 -7.36
C ASN A 83 -0.35 21.76 -6.42
N ARG A 84 -1.26 20.84 -6.08
CA ARG A 84 -0.95 19.66 -5.26
C ARG A 84 -1.10 18.38 -6.06
N LEU A 85 -0.49 17.31 -5.58
CA LEU A 85 -0.65 15.98 -6.17
C LEU A 85 -1.67 15.16 -5.38
N GLN A 86 -2.51 14.43 -6.11
CA GLN A 86 -3.43 13.44 -5.59
C GLN A 86 -2.94 12.05 -5.94
N ILE A 87 -3.16 11.10 -5.05
CA ILE A 87 -2.99 9.67 -5.27
C ILE A 87 -4.38 9.05 -5.35
N LYS A 88 -4.74 8.51 -6.53
CA LYS A 88 -5.90 7.64 -6.69
C LYS A 88 -5.47 6.19 -6.45
N ILE A 89 -5.74 5.67 -5.26
CA ILE A 89 -5.45 4.29 -4.88
C ILE A 89 -6.32 3.34 -5.71
N TYR A 90 -5.70 2.35 -6.33
CA TYR A 90 -6.45 1.32 -7.05
C TYR A 90 -7.09 0.32 -6.10
N GLY A 91 -8.29 -0.12 -6.44
CA GLY A 91 -8.99 -1.17 -5.70
C GLY A 91 -8.32 -2.53 -5.87
N LEU A 92 -8.65 -3.44 -4.95
CA LEU A 92 -8.10 -4.80 -4.90
C LEU A 92 -8.19 -5.54 -6.25
N GLN A 93 -9.35 -5.49 -6.91
CA GLN A 93 -9.56 -6.17 -8.19
C GLN A 93 -8.59 -5.69 -9.28
N LYS A 94 -8.29 -4.39 -9.33
CA LYS A 94 -7.38 -3.83 -10.34
C LYS A 94 -5.93 -4.30 -10.10
N VAL A 95 -5.50 -4.30 -8.84
CA VAL A 95 -4.15 -4.79 -8.48
C VAL A 95 -4.05 -6.30 -8.68
N ALA A 96 -5.09 -7.07 -8.33
CA ALA A 96 -5.14 -8.51 -8.57
C ALA A 96 -5.06 -8.85 -10.07
N LYS A 97 -5.79 -8.12 -10.91
CA LYS A 97 -5.74 -8.26 -12.37
C LYS A 97 -4.35 -7.97 -12.94
N TYR A 98 -3.61 -7.01 -12.38
CA TYR A 98 -2.25 -6.71 -12.82
C TYR A 98 -1.30 -7.91 -12.61
N PHE A 99 -1.46 -8.63 -11.51
CA PHE A 99 -0.65 -9.80 -11.17
C PHE A 99 -1.20 -11.12 -11.71
N ASP A 100 -2.31 -11.10 -12.46
CA ASP A 100 -3.04 -12.29 -12.91
C ASP A 100 -3.36 -13.28 -11.77
N VAL A 101 -3.70 -12.75 -10.58
CA VAL A 101 -4.05 -13.56 -9.42
C VAL A 101 -5.54 -13.48 -9.11
N ARG A 102 -6.13 -14.61 -8.74
CA ARG A 102 -7.50 -14.64 -8.23
C ARG A 102 -7.56 -14.00 -6.84
N CYS A 103 -8.37 -12.96 -6.72
CA CYS A 103 -8.74 -12.36 -5.44
C CYS A 103 -10.01 -13.04 -4.90
N GLY A 104 -9.86 -14.21 -4.28
CA GLY A 104 -10.97 -14.96 -3.67
C GLY A 104 -10.77 -15.15 -2.16
N GLY A 105 -11.53 -14.39 -1.36
CA GLY A 105 -11.91 -14.69 0.02
C GLY A 105 -10.85 -14.66 1.14
N TYR A 106 -9.60 -15.01 0.87
CA TYR A 106 -8.60 -15.17 1.92
C TYR A 106 -7.84 -13.87 2.18
N PHE A 107 -8.24 -13.19 3.27
CA PHE A 107 -7.54 -12.06 3.82
C PHE A 107 -6.82 -12.46 5.09
N VAL A 108 -5.63 -11.92 5.30
CA VAL A 108 -4.92 -12.03 6.58
C VAL A 108 -4.84 -10.64 7.18
N GLU A 109 -5.24 -10.52 8.44
CA GLU A 109 -5.10 -9.29 9.20
C GLU A 109 -3.80 -9.36 10.00
N ILE A 110 -2.96 -8.34 9.86
CA ILE A 110 -1.68 -8.23 10.56
C ILE A 110 -1.68 -6.92 11.34
N PRO A 111 -1.28 -6.92 12.62
CA PRO A 111 -1.05 -5.68 13.35
C PRO A 111 -0.07 -4.76 12.62
N VAL A 112 -0.29 -3.45 12.64
CA VAL A 112 0.57 -2.48 11.95
C VAL A 112 2.04 -2.61 12.37
N ASP A 113 2.30 -2.80 13.67
CA ASP A 113 3.68 -2.92 14.18
C ASP A 113 4.39 -4.15 13.61
N GLU A 114 3.71 -5.29 13.55
CA GLU A 114 4.22 -6.51 12.90
C GLU A 114 4.43 -6.28 11.41
N PHE A 115 3.50 -5.63 10.71
CA PHE A 115 3.61 -5.35 9.29
C PHE A 115 4.81 -4.45 8.94
N VAL A 116 5.08 -3.43 9.75
CA VAL A 116 6.25 -2.55 9.57
C VAL A 116 7.54 -3.34 9.72
N ASP A 117 7.60 -4.24 10.69
CA ASP A 117 8.72 -5.17 10.87
C ASP A 117 8.87 -6.15 9.69
N TYR A 118 7.77 -6.68 9.17
CA TYR A 118 7.78 -7.56 7.98
C TYR A 118 8.23 -6.84 6.71
N GLY A 119 7.78 -5.60 6.50
CA GLY A 119 8.20 -4.75 5.39
C GLY A 119 9.68 -4.36 5.45
N ARG A 120 10.25 -4.22 6.66
CA ARG A 120 11.68 -4.01 6.89
C ARG A 120 12.50 -5.29 6.65
N LYS A 121 11.97 -6.46 7.00
CA LYS A 121 12.65 -7.76 6.89
C LYS A 121 12.49 -8.46 5.53
N ARG A 122 11.66 -7.95 4.60
CA ARG A 122 11.31 -8.60 3.31
C ARG A 122 10.62 -9.98 3.46
N VAL A 123 10.00 -10.25 4.60
CA VAL A 123 9.38 -11.56 4.89
C VAL A 123 7.86 -11.41 4.89
N LEU A 124 7.23 -11.34 3.72
CA LEU A 124 5.77 -11.48 3.60
C LEU A 124 5.35 -12.97 3.43
N HIS A 125 6.18 -13.94 3.83
CA HIS A 125 6.03 -15.36 3.43
C HIS A 125 5.94 -16.38 4.56
N GLN A 126 5.85 -15.98 5.83
CA GLN A 126 5.84 -16.96 6.92
C GLN A 126 4.60 -16.80 7.78
N ARG A 127 3.50 -17.35 7.27
CA ARG A 127 2.53 -18.16 8.02
C ARG A 127 1.69 -18.92 7.00
N SER A 128 2.23 -20.08 6.64
CA SER A 128 1.52 -21.25 6.11
C SER A 128 0.37 -21.64 7.03
#